data_AF-K5CDY9-F1
#
_entry.id   AF-K5CDY9-F1
#
_cell.length_a   1.000
_cell.length_b   1.000
_cell.length_c   1.000
_cell.angle_alpha   90.00
_cell.angle_beta   90.00
_cell.angle_gamma   90.00
#
_symmetry.space_group_name_H-M   'P 1'
#
loop_
_entity.id
_entity.type
_entity.pdbx_description
1 polymer ?
#
loop_
_entity_poly.entity_id
_entity_poly.type
_entity_poly.pdbx_seq_one_letter_code
_entity_poly.pdbx_strand_id
1 'polypeptide(L)'
;MRSQCIATQPHSALQKDLPAMATTFPTQRTLLFAAILAATAFGGIRTQTASADWGSLVHQMHVGYHRNVAWPDPFNEVDALQVVMPFEAMKRNGWRMHNTIGHELFRGGDGALLAAGQNRVRWIATQAPETRREIYVLRGASQAETQSRLKSVRDAVDNYVLDGQPQPQVLVTTIEPATSPGVMATKINRERLEQMAAPKLPTTSAAGQAGITQ
;
A
#
# COMPACT_ATOMS: atom_id res chain seq x y z
N MET A 1 -6.66 61.30 -12.65
CA MET A 1 -6.25 62.34 -11.68
C MET A 1 -5.37 61.64 -10.64
N ARG A 2 -4.04 61.83 -10.73
CA ARG A 2 -3.17 62.61 -9.78
C ARG A 2 -3.21 62.04 -8.36
N SER A 3 -2.14 61.80 -7.60
CA SER A 3 -0.69 62.08 -7.62
C SER A 3 -0.10 61.15 -6.52
N GLN A 4 0.98 60.41 -6.72
CA GLN A 4 2.40 60.78 -6.51
C GLN A 4 2.81 61.37 -5.14
N CYS A 5 3.80 60.67 -4.54
CA CYS A 5 4.96 61.15 -3.75
C CYS A 5 4.67 61.65 -2.31
N ILE A 6 5.53 61.49 -1.30
CA ILE A 6 6.92 61.97 -1.20
C ILE A 6 7.65 61.25 -0.02
N ALA A 7 8.95 61.01 -0.21
CA ALA A 7 9.93 60.51 0.76
C ALA A 7 10.51 61.61 1.67
N THR A 8 11.03 61.27 2.86
CA THR A 8 12.03 62.09 3.56
C THR A 8 12.88 61.24 4.54
N GLN A 9 14.14 60.97 4.16
CA GLN A 9 15.32 60.93 5.07
C GLN A 9 15.84 62.40 5.18
N PRO A 10 16.69 62.85 6.16
CA PRO A 10 18.11 62.45 6.28
C PRO A 10 18.90 62.75 7.60
N HIS A 11 20.22 62.46 7.54
CA HIS A 11 21.39 62.98 8.28
C HIS A 11 21.72 62.39 9.67
N SER A 12 22.85 61.68 9.89
CA SER A 12 24.29 61.93 9.65
C SER A 12 24.96 62.87 10.66
N ALA A 13 25.78 62.30 11.55
CA ALA A 13 26.92 62.92 12.27
C ALA A 13 27.70 61.76 12.94
N LEU A 14 29.02 61.69 13.05
CA LEU A 14 30.12 62.59 12.75
C LEU A 14 31.40 61.73 12.85
N GLN A 15 32.17 61.63 11.76
CA GLN A 15 33.49 60.96 11.73
C GLN A 15 34.57 62.01 12.08
N LYS A 16 35.47 61.67 13.02
CA LYS A 16 36.72 62.41 13.27
C LYS A 16 37.86 61.40 13.37
N ASP A 17 38.85 61.58 12.50
CA ASP A 17 40.06 60.77 12.38
C ASP A 17 41.07 61.04 13.52
N LEU A 18 41.87 60.01 13.86
CA LEU A 18 43.24 60.09 14.40
C LEU A 18 43.94 58.70 14.24
N PRO A 19 45.30 58.64 14.24
CA PRO A 19 46.08 57.79 13.33
C PRO A 19 46.59 56.45 13.90
N ALA A 20 47.13 55.67 12.97
CA ALA A 20 47.70 54.34 13.07
C ALA A 20 48.73 54.12 14.21
N MET A 21 48.58 53.00 14.91
CA MET A 21 49.65 52.33 15.64
C MET A 21 49.59 50.83 15.32
N ALA A 22 50.65 50.34 14.70
CA ALA A 22 50.82 48.93 14.35
C ALA A 22 50.92 48.08 15.63
N THR A 23 50.07 47.05 15.73
CA THR A 23 50.33 45.90 16.60
C THR A 23 49.96 44.62 15.86
N THR A 24 50.98 43.77 15.76
CA THR A 24 51.08 42.45 15.15
C THR A 24 49.83 41.57 15.35
N PHE A 25 49.23 41.11 14.25
CA PHE A 25 48.12 40.15 14.28
C PHE A 25 48.61 38.77 14.76
N PRO A 26 48.08 38.21 15.86
CA PRO A 26 48.20 36.78 16.09
C PRO A 26 47.34 36.04 15.06
N THR A 27 47.91 34.98 14.50
CA THR A 27 47.30 34.15 13.45
C THR A 27 45.93 33.60 13.87
N GLN A 28 44.99 33.59 12.92
CA GLN A 28 43.56 33.22 13.04
C GLN A 28 43.27 31.87 13.74
N ARG A 29 44.28 31.01 13.88
CA ARG A 29 44.18 29.70 14.53
C ARG A 29 44.19 29.80 16.07
N THR A 30 44.91 30.75 16.66
CA THR A 30 45.00 30.88 18.13
C THR A 30 43.76 31.54 18.74
N LEU A 31 43.06 32.39 17.98
CA LEU A 31 41.80 33.00 18.41
C LEU A 31 40.62 32.01 18.42
N LEU A 32 40.61 31.03 17.52
CA LEU A 32 39.56 29.99 17.48
C LEU A 32 39.64 29.04 18.68
N PHE A 33 40.84 28.64 19.12
CA PHE A 33 40.98 27.76 20.29
C PHE A 33 40.65 28.47 21.62
N ALA A 34 41.01 29.75 21.77
CA ALA A 34 40.66 30.54 22.95
C ALA A 34 39.15 30.83 23.03
N ALA A 35 38.47 31.04 21.90
CA ALA A 35 37.02 31.24 21.87
C ALA A 35 36.23 29.97 22.23
N ILE A 36 36.71 28.79 21.83
CA ILE A 36 36.07 27.50 22.17
C ILE A 36 36.22 27.20 23.67
N LEU A 37 37.40 27.44 24.25
CA LEU A 37 37.64 27.25 25.69
C LEU A 37 36.89 28.28 26.57
N ALA A 38 36.76 29.52 26.11
CA ALA A 38 35.95 30.54 26.78
C ALA A 38 34.44 30.25 26.68
N ALA A 39 33.95 29.70 25.57
CA ALA A 39 32.57 29.26 25.43
C ALA A 39 32.23 28.08 26.36
N THR A 40 33.18 27.19 26.63
CA THR A 40 33.02 26.12 27.62
C THR A 40 33.16 26.57 29.08
N ALA A 41 33.89 27.66 29.35
CA ALA A 41 34.06 28.19 30.70
C ALA A 41 32.94 29.15 31.13
N PHE A 42 32.28 29.85 30.18
CA PHE A 42 31.08 30.67 30.45
C PHE A 42 29.76 29.93 30.21
N GLY A 43 29.77 28.82 29.47
CA GLY A 43 28.68 27.86 29.40
C GLY A 43 28.68 26.95 30.63
N GLY A 44 28.52 27.55 31.82
CA GLY A 44 28.47 26.84 33.09
C GLY A 44 27.59 25.60 33.00
N ILE A 45 28.04 24.53 33.65
CA ILE A 45 27.26 23.31 33.89
C ILE A 45 25.82 23.73 34.17
N ARG A 46 24.93 23.54 33.19
CA ARG A 46 23.50 23.63 33.40
C ARG A 46 23.20 22.45 34.28
N THR A 47 23.29 22.63 35.59
CA THR A 47 22.71 21.70 36.56
C THR A 47 21.25 21.59 36.14
N GLN A 48 20.87 20.45 35.55
CA GLN A 48 19.48 20.17 35.31
C GLN A 48 18.84 20.11 36.69
N THR A 49 18.19 21.20 37.10
CA THR A 49 17.42 21.20 38.34
C THR A 49 16.25 20.26 38.07
N ALA A 50 16.33 19.04 38.62
CA ALA A 50 15.21 18.13 38.61
C ALA A 50 14.08 18.78 39.42
N SER A 51 13.06 19.30 38.74
CA SER A 51 11.82 19.69 39.39
C SER A 51 10.97 18.44 39.55
N ALA A 52 10.56 18.16 40.78
CA ALA A 52 9.59 17.11 41.05
C ALA A 52 8.20 17.63 40.69
N ASP A 53 7.71 17.29 39.50
CA ASP A 53 6.32 17.53 39.11
C ASP A 53 5.43 16.43 39.71
N TRP A 54 5.05 16.64 40.97
CA TRP A 54 4.17 15.73 41.70
C TRP A 54 2.78 15.62 41.06
N GLY A 55 2.34 16.66 40.34
CA GLY A 55 1.05 16.66 39.64
C GLY A 55 1.03 15.63 38.50
N SER A 56 2.06 15.64 37.65
CA SER A 56 2.17 14.62 36.60
C SER A 56 2.43 13.22 37.15
N LEU A 57 3.17 13.08 38.25
CA LEU A 57 3.36 11.77 38.89
C LEU A 57 2.02 11.17 39.34
N VAL A 58 1.22 11.92 40.11
CA VAL A 58 -0.09 11.45 40.59
C VAL A 58 -1.02 11.17 39.42
N HIS A 59 -1.01 12.04 38.39
CA HIS A 59 -1.79 11.82 37.18
C HIS A 59 -1.39 10.52 36.47
N GLN A 60 -0.10 10.25 36.29
CA GLN A 60 0.41 9.04 35.66
C GLN A 60 0.07 7.79 36.48
N MET A 61 0.16 7.85 37.82
CA MET A 61 -0.26 6.75 38.69
C MET A 61 -1.76 6.48 38.57
N HIS A 62 -2.59 7.52 38.56
CA HIS A 62 -4.03 7.40 38.40
C HIS A 62 -4.42 6.80 37.04
N VAL A 63 -3.81 7.27 35.95
CA VAL A 63 -3.98 6.69 34.61
C VAL A 63 -3.52 5.23 34.57
N GLY A 64 -2.38 4.92 35.18
CA GLY A 64 -1.85 3.57 35.28
C GLY A 64 -2.78 2.62 36.03
N TYR A 65 -3.34 3.06 37.16
CA TYR A 65 -4.32 2.30 37.94
C TYR A 65 -5.56 1.97 37.11
N HIS A 66 -6.20 2.98 36.49
CA HIS A 66 -7.41 2.75 35.69
C HIS A 66 -7.13 1.90 34.45
N ARG A 67 -5.96 2.05 33.81
CA ARG A 67 -5.55 1.21 32.69
C ARG A 67 -5.35 -0.25 33.11
N ASN A 68 -4.78 -0.49 34.29
CA ASN A 68 -4.57 -1.84 34.82
C ASN A 68 -5.89 -2.50 35.22
N VAL A 69 -6.82 -1.73 35.81
CA VAL A 69 -8.18 -2.20 36.13
C VAL A 69 -8.99 -2.49 34.88
N ALA A 70 -8.83 -1.70 33.82
CA ALA A 70 -9.50 -1.91 32.55
C ALA A 70 -8.91 -3.07 31.73
N TRP A 71 -7.77 -3.65 32.12
CA TRP A 71 -7.19 -4.78 31.40
C TRP A 71 -8.06 -6.04 31.58
N PRO A 72 -8.36 -6.81 30.51
CA PRO A 72 -7.83 -6.74 29.15
C PRO A 72 -8.73 -6.05 28.10
N ASP A 73 -9.96 -5.67 28.45
CA ASP A 73 -11.03 -5.31 27.50
C ASP A 73 -10.68 -4.29 26.38
N PRO A 74 -10.00 -3.14 26.64
CA PRO A 74 -9.73 -2.16 25.60
C PRO A 74 -8.69 -2.64 24.57
N PHE A 75 -7.94 -3.71 24.85
CA PHE A 75 -6.93 -4.25 23.94
C PHE A 75 -7.46 -5.42 23.10
N ASN A 76 -8.44 -6.17 23.61
CA ASN A 76 -8.97 -7.36 22.95
C ASN A 76 -9.63 -7.04 21.60
N GLU A 77 -10.46 -6.00 21.54
CA GLU A 77 -11.15 -5.63 20.29
C GLU A 77 -10.17 -5.11 19.24
N VAL A 78 -9.20 -4.28 19.67
CA VAL A 78 -8.19 -3.73 18.76
C VAL A 78 -7.28 -4.82 18.23
N ASP A 79 -6.83 -5.75 19.08
CA ASP A 79 -6.00 -6.88 18.67
C ASP A 79 -6.75 -7.82 17.72
N ALA A 80 -8.02 -8.14 18.02
CA ALA A 80 -8.87 -8.92 17.14
C ALA A 80 -9.01 -8.27 15.75
N LEU A 81 -9.24 -6.96 15.68
CA LEU A 81 -9.30 -6.23 14.42
C LEU A 81 -7.95 -6.24 13.69
N GLN A 82 -6.83 -6.05 14.40
CA GLN A 82 -5.49 -6.09 13.81
C GLN A 82 -5.16 -7.43 13.17
N VAL A 83 -5.65 -8.54 13.74
CA VAL A 83 -5.52 -9.86 13.15
C VAL A 83 -6.39 -10.02 11.89
N VAL A 84 -7.61 -9.48 11.88
CA VAL A 84 -8.57 -9.65 10.76
C VAL A 84 -8.25 -8.75 9.56
N MET A 85 -7.84 -7.50 9.80
CA MET A 85 -7.56 -6.50 8.75
C MET A 85 -6.67 -6.99 7.59
N PRO A 86 -5.51 -7.64 7.83
CA PRO A 86 -4.67 -8.10 6.73
C PRO A 86 -5.39 -9.14 5.85
N PHE A 87 -6.18 -10.04 6.44
CA PHE A 87 -6.95 -11.02 5.66
C PHE A 87 -8.04 -10.36 4.84
N GLU A 88 -8.64 -9.27 5.31
CA GLU A 88 -9.59 -8.50 4.52
C GLU A 88 -8.96 -7.83 3.31
N ALA A 89 -7.76 -7.25 3.50
CA ALA A 89 -6.97 -6.73 2.39
C ALA A 89 -6.60 -7.83 1.39
N MET A 90 -6.16 -9.00 1.86
CA MET A 90 -5.84 -10.16 1.02
C MET A 90 -7.08 -10.67 0.27
N LYS A 91 -8.23 -10.78 0.93
CA LYS A 91 -9.51 -11.13 0.30
C LYS A 91 -9.84 -10.14 -0.82
N ARG A 92 -9.77 -8.83 -0.56
CA ARG A 92 -10.05 -7.80 -1.57
C ARG A 92 -9.10 -7.90 -2.76
N ASN A 93 -7.80 -8.06 -2.50
CA ASN A 93 -6.80 -8.20 -3.54
C ASN A 93 -6.98 -9.48 -4.37
N GLY A 94 -7.31 -10.61 -3.73
CA GLY A 94 -7.59 -11.86 -4.42
C GLY A 94 -8.78 -11.75 -5.36
N TRP A 95 -9.86 -11.09 -4.92
CA TRP A 95 -11.01 -10.80 -5.78
C TRP A 95 -10.68 -9.83 -6.92
N ARG A 96 -9.89 -8.79 -6.65
CA ARG A 96 -9.39 -7.88 -7.68
C ARG A 96 -8.59 -8.63 -8.75
N MET A 97 -7.64 -9.47 -8.35
CA MET A 97 -6.83 -10.28 -9.27
C MET A 97 -7.69 -11.26 -10.07
N HIS A 98 -8.63 -11.92 -9.40
CA HIS A 98 -9.56 -12.83 -10.05
C HIS A 98 -10.41 -12.11 -11.10
N ASN A 99 -10.93 -10.93 -10.78
CA ASN A 99 -11.77 -10.18 -11.72
C ASN A 99 -10.98 -9.33 -12.72
N THR A 100 -9.66 -9.49 -12.79
CA THR A 100 -8.83 -8.89 -13.84
C THR A 100 -8.93 -9.69 -15.13
N ILE A 101 -9.21 -8.99 -16.23
CA ILE A 101 -9.16 -9.48 -17.59
C ILE A 101 -7.76 -9.19 -18.14
N GLY A 102 -6.95 -10.25 -18.26
CA GLY A 102 -5.58 -10.18 -18.74
C GLY A 102 -5.46 -10.08 -20.27
N HIS A 103 -4.21 -10.02 -20.74
CA HIS A 103 -3.84 -9.91 -22.15
C HIS A 103 -4.37 -11.08 -23.00
N GLU A 104 -4.30 -12.27 -22.44
CA GLU A 104 -4.67 -13.55 -23.04
C GLU A 104 -6.15 -13.69 -23.37
N LEU A 105 -7.00 -12.85 -22.77
CA LEU A 105 -8.44 -12.83 -23.02
C LEU A 105 -8.84 -11.86 -24.14
N PHE A 106 -7.88 -11.11 -24.67
CA PHE A 106 -8.05 -10.22 -25.80
C PHE A 106 -7.36 -10.78 -27.05
N ARG A 107 -7.92 -10.46 -28.21
CA ARG A 107 -7.25 -10.68 -29.49
C ARG A 107 -6.16 -9.61 -29.66
N GLY A 108 -4.96 -10.04 -30.01
CA GLY A 108 -3.85 -9.13 -30.30
C GLY A 108 -4.16 -8.19 -31.48
N GLY A 109 -3.74 -6.94 -31.38
CA GLY A 109 -3.97 -5.89 -32.39
C GLY A 109 -5.27 -5.11 -32.19
N ASP A 110 -6.40 -5.81 -32.16
CA ASP A 110 -7.73 -5.16 -32.19
C ASP A 110 -8.27 -4.80 -30.79
N GLY A 111 -7.81 -5.50 -29.74
CA GLY A 111 -8.33 -5.33 -28.38
C GLY A 111 -9.74 -5.90 -28.17
N ALA A 112 -10.25 -6.66 -29.14
CA ALA A 112 -11.53 -7.36 -29.05
C ALA A 112 -11.46 -8.54 -28.07
N LEU A 113 -12.55 -8.79 -27.33
CA LEU A 113 -12.64 -9.94 -26.42
C LEU A 113 -12.71 -11.27 -27.19
N LEU A 114 -11.91 -12.25 -26.75
CA LEU A 114 -12.06 -13.64 -27.18
C LEU A 114 -13.26 -14.31 -26.51
N ALA A 115 -13.68 -15.47 -27.01
CA ALA A 115 -14.77 -16.25 -26.42
C ALA A 115 -14.54 -16.55 -24.92
N ALA A 116 -13.29 -16.87 -24.54
CA ALA A 116 -12.90 -17.06 -23.15
C ALA A 116 -13.08 -15.77 -22.32
N GLY A 117 -12.71 -14.62 -22.89
CA GLY A 117 -12.90 -13.31 -22.26
C GLY A 117 -14.37 -12.95 -22.06
N GLN A 118 -15.21 -13.19 -23.07
CA GLN A 118 -16.66 -12.99 -22.96
C GLN A 118 -17.28 -13.86 -21.87
N ASN A 119 -16.92 -15.15 -21.81
CA ASN A 119 -17.39 -16.05 -20.75
C ASN A 119 -16.93 -15.58 -19.37
N ARG A 120 -15.72 -15.03 -19.25
CA ARG A 120 -15.22 -14.46 -18.00
C ARG A 120 -16.01 -13.24 -17.56
N VAL A 121 -16.25 -12.29 -18.46
CA VAL A 121 -17.06 -11.10 -18.19
C VAL A 121 -18.49 -11.50 -17.80
N ARG A 122 -19.11 -12.43 -18.52
CA ARG A 122 -20.42 -12.99 -18.18
C ARG A 122 -20.46 -13.58 -16.78
N TRP A 123 -19.46 -14.37 -16.41
CA TRP A 123 -19.40 -14.97 -15.07
C TRP A 123 -19.29 -13.90 -13.99
N ILE A 124 -18.45 -12.87 -14.17
CA ILE A 124 -18.31 -11.79 -13.20
C ILE A 124 -19.62 -11.01 -13.07
N ALA A 125 -20.27 -10.69 -14.19
CA ALA A 125 -21.50 -9.92 -14.20
C ALA A 125 -22.69 -10.67 -13.56
N THR A 126 -22.77 -11.99 -13.72
CA THR A 126 -23.95 -12.77 -13.32
C THR A 126 -23.76 -13.60 -12.05
N GLN A 127 -22.58 -14.19 -11.83
CA GLN A 127 -22.33 -15.17 -10.78
C GLN A 127 -21.54 -14.61 -9.59
N ALA A 128 -20.74 -13.55 -9.79
CA ALA A 128 -19.98 -13.00 -8.68
C ALA A 128 -20.90 -12.36 -7.62
N PRO A 129 -20.51 -12.34 -6.33
CA PRO A 129 -21.27 -11.64 -5.29
C PRO A 129 -21.41 -10.16 -5.61
N GLU A 130 -22.59 -9.58 -5.36
CA GLU A 130 -22.94 -8.19 -5.74
C GLU A 130 -21.90 -7.16 -5.26
N THR A 131 -21.41 -7.28 -4.02
CA THR A 131 -20.40 -6.39 -3.42
C THR A 131 -19.00 -6.50 -4.06
N ARG A 132 -18.80 -7.42 -5.00
CA ARG A 132 -17.52 -7.71 -5.65
C ARG A 132 -17.65 -7.79 -7.18
N ARG A 133 -18.75 -7.31 -7.77
CA ARG A 133 -18.97 -7.24 -9.22
C ARG A 133 -18.23 -6.04 -9.83
N GLU A 134 -16.91 -6.08 -9.73
CA GLU A 134 -16.02 -5.12 -10.35
C GLU A 134 -15.18 -5.84 -11.39
N ILE A 135 -15.10 -5.30 -12.60
CA ILE A 135 -14.30 -5.86 -13.68
C ILE A 135 -13.07 -4.97 -13.86
N TYR A 136 -11.88 -5.57 -13.78
CA TYR A 136 -10.63 -4.88 -13.97
C TYR A 136 -10.04 -5.22 -15.34
N VAL A 137 -9.73 -4.23 -16.16
CA VAL A 137 -9.11 -4.43 -17.47
C VAL A 137 -7.64 -4.09 -17.38
N LEU A 138 -6.78 -5.03 -17.75
CA LEU A 138 -5.34 -4.80 -17.76
C LEU A 138 -4.98 -3.82 -18.88
N ARG A 139 -4.21 -2.79 -18.51
CA ARG A 139 -3.70 -1.77 -19.44
C ARG A 139 -2.91 -2.44 -20.58
N GLY A 140 -3.19 -2.04 -21.81
CA GLY A 140 -2.45 -2.48 -23.01
C GLY A 140 -1.13 -1.73 -23.19
N ALA A 141 -0.42 -2.02 -24.28
CA ALA A 141 0.84 -1.37 -24.62
C ALA A 141 0.66 0.12 -24.97
N SER A 142 -0.54 0.49 -25.43
CA SER A 142 -0.90 1.87 -25.76
C SER A 142 -2.22 2.30 -25.13
N GLN A 143 -2.45 3.61 -25.05
CA GLN A 143 -3.73 4.16 -24.60
C GLN A 143 -4.86 3.80 -25.57
N ALA A 144 -4.60 3.80 -26.88
CA ALA A 144 -5.60 3.41 -27.89
C ALA A 144 -6.05 1.96 -27.69
N GLU A 145 -5.11 1.04 -27.48
CA GLU A 145 -5.41 -0.36 -27.19
C GLU A 145 -6.20 -0.51 -25.89
N THR A 146 -5.80 0.21 -24.83
CA THR A 146 -6.50 0.20 -23.55
C THR A 146 -7.95 0.66 -23.70
N GLN A 147 -8.20 1.72 -24.49
CA GLN A 147 -9.56 2.20 -24.75
C GLN A 147 -10.38 1.18 -25.57
N SER A 148 -9.77 0.51 -26.56
CA SER A 148 -10.44 -0.55 -27.32
C SER A 148 -10.86 -1.72 -26.43
N ARG A 149 -9.98 -2.16 -25.52
CA ARG A 149 -10.28 -3.21 -24.53
C ARG A 149 -11.41 -2.80 -23.60
N LEU A 150 -11.37 -1.56 -23.09
CA LEU A 150 -12.41 -1.03 -22.22
C LEU A 150 -13.76 -0.97 -22.93
N LYS A 151 -13.78 -0.50 -24.18
CA LYS A 151 -14.97 -0.47 -25.01
C LYS A 151 -15.52 -1.88 -25.20
N SER A 152 -14.68 -2.83 -25.61
CA SER A 152 -15.08 -4.23 -25.84
C SER A 152 -15.70 -4.87 -24.59
N VAL A 153 -15.16 -4.59 -23.41
CA VAL A 153 -15.70 -5.09 -22.13
C VAL A 153 -17.02 -4.43 -21.77
N ARG A 154 -17.15 -3.11 -21.93
CA ARG A 154 -18.41 -2.39 -21.69
C ARG A 154 -19.51 -2.87 -22.62
N ASP A 155 -19.22 -2.94 -23.91
CA ASP A 155 -20.15 -3.46 -24.91
C ASP A 155 -20.59 -4.90 -24.57
N ALA A 156 -19.69 -5.73 -24.04
CA ALA A 156 -20.03 -7.08 -23.57
C ALA A 156 -20.95 -7.08 -22.34
N VAL A 157 -20.70 -6.19 -21.37
CA VAL A 157 -21.53 -6.04 -20.17
C VAL A 157 -22.94 -5.56 -20.52
N ASP A 158 -23.06 -4.62 -21.45
CA ASP A 158 -24.35 -4.06 -21.90
C ASP A 158 -25.25 -5.10 -22.57
N ASN A 159 -24.66 -6.17 -23.13
CA ASN A 159 -25.40 -7.27 -23.73
C ASN A 159 -26.01 -8.24 -22.70
N TYR A 160 -25.66 -8.14 -21.41
CA TYR A 160 -26.19 -9.03 -20.39
C TYR A 160 -27.39 -8.41 -19.68
N VAL A 161 -28.48 -9.17 -19.62
CA VAL A 161 -29.65 -8.83 -18.80
C VAL A 161 -29.30 -9.14 -17.34
N LEU A 162 -29.21 -8.09 -16.54
CA LEU A 162 -28.90 -8.16 -15.11
C LEU A 162 -30.21 -7.86 -14.36
N ASP A 163 -30.95 -8.90 -13.96
CA ASP A 163 -32.30 -8.85 -13.39
C ASP A 163 -32.47 -7.84 -12.22
N GLY A 164 -32.64 -6.55 -12.53
CA GLY A 164 -32.70 -5.46 -11.55
C GLY A 164 -31.38 -5.15 -10.83
N GLN A 165 -30.27 -5.75 -11.26
CA GLN A 165 -28.97 -5.65 -10.60
C GLN A 165 -28.13 -4.51 -11.19
N PRO A 166 -27.35 -3.78 -10.37
CA PRO A 166 -26.50 -2.71 -10.89
C PRO A 166 -25.46 -3.30 -11.84
N GLN A 167 -25.19 -2.58 -12.94
CA GLN A 167 -24.15 -2.98 -13.88
C GLN A 167 -22.78 -2.98 -13.19
N PRO A 168 -21.93 -3.99 -13.45
CA PRO A 168 -20.60 -4.06 -12.87
C PRO A 168 -19.74 -2.89 -13.36
N GLN A 169 -18.97 -2.30 -12.44
CA GLN A 169 -18.06 -1.22 -12.80
C GLN A 169 -16.85 -1.77 -13.58
N VAL A 170 -16.51 -1.11 -14.70
CA VAL A 170 -15.32 -1.45 -15.51
C VAL A 170 -14.19 -0.45 -15.23
N LEU A 171 -13.11 -0.95 -14.62
CA LEU A 171 -11.96 -0.19 -14.17
C LEU A 171 -10.68 -0.59 -14.90
N VAL A 172 -9.68 0.28 -14.98
CA VAL A 172 -8.36 -0.05 -15.53
C VAL A 172 -7.40 -0.43 -14.40
N THR A 173 -6.63 -1.49 -14.59
CA THR A 173 -5.55 -1.88 -13.69
C THR A 173 -4.23 -2.00 -14.43
N THR A 174 -3.12 -1.70 -13.76
CA THR A 174 -1.75 -1.97 -14.23
C THR A 174 -1.16 -3.22 -13.59
N ILE A 175 -1.85 -3.80 -12.61
CA ILE A 175 -1.39 -4.99 -11.90
C ILE A 175 -1.84 -6.21 -12.70
N GLU A 176 -0.86 -6.91 -13.25
CA GLU A 176 -1.08 -8.18 -13.93
C GLU A 176 -1.36 -9.27 -12.89
N PRO A 177 -2.40 -10.11 -13.07
CA PRO A 177 -2.64 -11.22 -12.16
C PRO A 177 -1.48 -12.22 -12.25
N ALA A 178 -1.06 -12.74 -11.10
CA ALA A 178 -0.09 -13.82 -11.06
C ALA A 178 -0.72 -15.07 -11.71
N THR A 179 -0.29 -15.39 -12.93
CA THR A 179 -0.72 -16.58 -13.66
C THR A 179 0.42 -17.60 -13.68
N SER A 180 0.08 -18.85 -13.98
CA SER A 180 1.05 -19.89 -14.26
C SER A 180 0.84 -20.39 -15.69
N PRO A 181 1.91 -20.67 -16.46
CA PRO A 181 1.76 -21.23 -17.79
C PRO A 181 0.95 -22.53 -17.76
N GLY A 182 -0.04 -22.68 -18.64
CA GLY A 182 -0.85 -23.90 -18.73
C GLY A 182 -0.01 -25.16 -19.00
N VAL A 183 1.12 -25.01 -19.69
CA VAL A 183 2.09 -26.08 -19.94
C VAL A 183 2.69 -26.60 -18.63
N MET A 184 2.99 -25.70 -17.69
CA MET A 184 3.52 -26.08 -16.38
C MET A 184 2.46 -26.82 -15.56
N ALA A 185 1.22 -26.33 -15.54
CA ALA A 185 0.12 -27.01 -14.86
C ALA A 185 -0.12 -28.42 -15.44
N THR A 186 -0.08 -28.56 -16.77
CA THR A 186 -0.21 -29.86 -17.45
C THR A 186 0.94 -30.80 -17.07
N LYS A 187 2.17 -30.29 -17.05
CA LYS A 187 3.36 -31.06 -16.67
C LYS A 187 3.24 -31.58 -15.23
N ILE A 188 2.94 -30.71 -14.27
CA ILE A 188 2.78 -31.07 -12.86
C ILE A 188 1.68 -32.13 -12.69
N ASN A 189 0.54 -31.96 -13.37
CA ASN A 189 -0.55 -32.92 -13.28
C ASN A 189 -0.16 -34.29 -13.85
N ARG A 190 0.60 -34.31 -14.96
CA ARG A 190 1.11 -35.54 -15.55
C ARG A 190 2.12 -36.23 -14.62
N GLU A 191 3.12 -35.49 -14.13
CA GLU A 191 4.12 -36.01 -13.19
C GLU A 191 3.46 -36.56 -11.91
N ARG A 192 2.43 -35.88 -11.40
CA ARG A 192 1.63 -36.37 -10.28
C ARG A 192 0.98 -37.71 -10.59
N LEU A 193 0.31 -37.85 -11.74
CA LEU A 193 -0.35 -39.11 -12.13
C LEU A 193 0.66 -40.25 -12.33
N GLU A 194 1.84 -39.95 -12.88
CA GLU A 194 2.92 -40.92 -13.07
C GLU A 194 3.55 -41.40 -11.75
N GLN A 195 3.61 -40.51 -10.74
CA GLN A 195 4.17 -40.82 -9.41
C GLN A 195 3.13 -41.37 -8.42
N MET A 196 1.84 -41.25 -8.71
CA MET A 196 0.79 -41.80 -7.86
C MET A 196 0.84 -43.33 -7.87
N ALA A 197 0.78 -43.93 -6.67
CA ALA A 197 0.68 -45.39 -6.56
C ALA A 197 -0.54 -45.89 -7.34
N ALA A 198 -0.38 -47.02 -8.04
CA ALA A 198 -1.46 -47.61 -8.82
C ALA A 198 -2.72 -47.77 -7.93
N PRO A 199 -3.89 -47.28 -8.37
CA PRO A 199 -5.12 -47.39 -7.58
C PRO A 199 -5.42 -48.87 -7.33
N LYS A 200 -5.49 -49.25 -6.05
CA LYS A 200 -5.86 -50.62 -5.64
C LYS A 200 -7.34 -50.66 -5.37
N LEU A 201 -8.02 -51.64 -5.95
CA LEU A 201 -9.39 -51.96 -5.56
C LEU A 201 -9.40 -52.59 -4.16
N PRO A 202 -10.43 -52.32 -3.34
CA PRO A 202 -10.59 -53.04 -2.08
C PRO A 202 -10.76 -54.54 -2.37
N THR A 203 -10.06 -55.37 -1.60
CA THR A 203 -10.06 -56.83 -1.74
C THR A 203 -11.39 -57.47 -1.35
N THR A 204 -12.34 -56.69 -0.84
CA THR A 204 -13.66 -57.15 -0.45
C THR A 204 -14.69 -56.12 -0.93
N SER A 205 -15.72 -56.60 -1.64
CA SER A 205 -16.88 -55.80 -2.01
C SER A 205 -17.76 -55.53 -0.78
N ALA A 206 -18.60 -54.50 -0.83
CA ALA A 206 -19.52 -54.15 0.27
C ALA A 206 -20.51 -55.28 0.65
N ALA A 207 -20.69 -56.28 -0.23
CA ALA A 207 -21.52 -57.46 0.00
C ALA A 207 -20.72 -58.69 0.52
N GLY A 208 -19.43 -58.53 0.85
CA GLY A 208 -18.59 -59.56 1.47
C GLY A 208 -17.94 -60.53 0.49
N GLN A 209 -18.15 -60.40 -0.83
CA GLN A 209 -17.43 -61.20 -1.81
C GLN A 209 -16.00 -60.69 -2.00
N ALA A 210 -15.05 -61.63 -2.08
CA ALA A 210 -13.66 -61.36 -2.42
C ALA A 210 -13.56 -60.68 -3.79
N GLY A 211 -12.92 -59.51 -3.83
CA GLY A 211 -12.66 -58.77 -5.05
C GLY A 211 -11.64 -59.50 -5.92
N ILE A 212 -11.88 -59.54 -7.23
CA ILE A 212 -11.01 -60.19 -8.21
C ILE A 212 -9.72 -59.37 -8.31
N THR A 213 -8.69 -59.76 -7.55
CA THR A 213 -7.34 -59.21 -7.68
C THR A 213 -6.59 -60.00 -8.76
N GLN A 214 -6.18 -59.33 -9.85
CA GLN A 214 -5.01 -59.73 -10.66
C GLN A 214 -3.79 -58.94 -10.20
#